data_AF-A0A0G0TZU4-F1
#
_entry.id   AF-A0A0G0TZU4-F1
#
_cell.length_a   1.000
_cell.length_b   1.000
_cell.length_c   1.000
_cell.angle_alpha   90.00
_cell.angle_beta   90.00
_cell.angle_gamma   90.00
#
_symmetry.space_group_name_H-M   'P 1'
#
loop_
_entity.id
_entity.type
_entity.pdbx_description
1 polymer ?
#
loop_
_entity_poly.entity_id
_entity_poly.type
_entity_poly.pdbx_seq_one_letter_code
_entity_poly.pdbx_strand_id
1 'polypeptide(L)'
;MKQTKHKIGYVTIDFIPEVIQGLVNWSKQIPEGDLFTMKINDKQEGGNVANDAHMTLFFGINDSKLNHEMISNYLANFQISKLQLGSLDAFHTKQPGCKILIIKINDSDGKLAMIHDALLEFPHFSEYQDNVFVPHITIAYVIKND
;
A
#
# COMPACT_ATOMS: atom_id res chain seq x y z
N MET A 1 26.50 -4.34 17.79
CA MET A 1 25.86 -5.42 17.00
C MET A 1 25.67 -4.90 15.59
N LYS A 2 26.16 -5.62 14.56
CA LYS A 2 25.86 -5.26 13.16
C LYS A 2 24.38 -5.57 12.93
N GLN A 3 23.56 -4.56 12.69
CA GLN A 3 22.22 -4.78 12.16
C GLN A 3 22.37 -5.44 10.79
N THR A 4 22.06 -6.73 10.69
CA THR A 4 21.81 -7.35 9.39
C THR A 4 20.65 -6.58 8.76
N LYS A 5 20.93 -5.83 7.70
CA LYS A 5 19.91 -5.19 6.88
C LYS A 5 19.09 -6.31 6.24
N HIS A 6 17.96 -6.63 6.83
CA HIS A 6 17.04 -7.60 6.26
C HIS A 6 16.41 -7.02 5.00
N LYS A 7 16.33 -7.79 3.92
CA LYS A 7 15.61 -7.38 2.71
C LYS A 7 14.13 -7.60 2.97
N ILE A 8 13.38 -6.51 3.16
CA ILE A 8 11.94 -6.53 3.41
C ILE A 8 11.23 -6.44 2.07
N GLY A 9 10.33 -7.38 1.83
CA GLY A 9 9.47 -7.43 0.64
C GLY A 9 8.01 -7.13 0.97
N TYR A 10 7.22 -7.00 -0.10
CA TYR A 10 5.79 -6.79 -0.05
C TYR A 10 5.12 -7.41 -1.27
N VAL A 11 3.82 -7.65 -1.17
CA VAL A 11 2.96 -8.12 -2.27
C VAL A 11 1.94 -7.03 -2.55
N THR A 12 1.77 -6.66 -3.82
CA THR A 12 0.80 -5.67 -4.27
C THR A 12 -0.21 -6.27 -5.23
N ILE A 13 -1.36 -5.60 -5.33
CA ILE A 13 -2.19 -5.60 -6.53
C ILE A 13 -1.89 -4.32 -7.28
N ASP A 14 -1.46 -4.49 -8.52
CA ASP A 14 -1.28 -3.39 -9.46
C ASP A 14 -2.57 -3.15 -10.23
N PHE A 15 -2.83 -1.89 -10.59
CA PHE A 15 -4.01 -1.51 -11.35
C PHE A 15 -3.67 -1.31 -12.82
N ILE A 16 -4.64 -1.60 -13.68
CA ILE A 16 -4.52 -1.32 -15.12
C ILE A 16 -4.36 0.19 -15.36
N PRO A 17 -3.65 0.60 -16.44
CA PRO A 17 -3.34 2.01 -16.71
C PRO A 17 -4.56 2.95 -16.71
N GLU A 18 -5.72 2.46 -17.16
CA GLU A 18 -6.96 3.26 -17.21
C GLU A 18 -7.42 3.68 -15.81
N VAL A 19 -7.29 2.79 -14.82
CA VAL A 19 -7.62 3.08 -13.42
C VAL A 19 -6.62 4.09 -12.86
N ILE A 20 -5.33 3.88 -13.08
CA ILE A 20 -4.27 4.80 -12.65
C ILE A 20 -4.51 6.20 -13.24
N GLN A 21 -4.80 6.28 -14.54
CA GLN A 21 -5.05 7.56 -15.21
C GLN A 21 -6.28 8.28 -14.65
N GLY A 22 -7.33 7.54 -14.29
CA GLY A 22 -8.50 8.06 -13.59
C GLY A 22 -8.15 8.65 -12.22
N LEU A 23 -7.37 7.92 -11.42
CA LEU A 23 -6.89 8.37 -10.11
C LEU A 23 -6.02 9.63 -10.22
N VAL A 24 -5.06 9.64 -11.15
CA VAL A 24 -4.19 10.79 -11.43
C VAL A 24 -4.99 12.01 -11.85
N ASN A 25 -6.01 11.85 -12.70
CA ASN A 25 -6.81 12.98 -13.15
C ASN A 25 -7.69 13.55 -12.04
N TRP A 26 -8.27 12.68 -11.21
CA TRP A 26 -9.04 13.11 -10.05
C TRP A 26 -8.14 13.79 -8.99
N SER A 27 -6.96 13.23 -8.70
CA SER A 27 -6.08 13.73 -7.64
C SER A 27 -5.47 15.11 -7.95
N LYS A 28 -5.47 15.55 -9.22
CA LYS A 28 -5.11 16.94 -9.60
C LYS A 28 -6.02 18.01 -8.98
N GLN A 29 -7.18 17.62 -8.45
CA GLN A 29 -8.07 18.54 -7.75
C GLN A 29 -7.56 18.88 -6.34
N ILE A 30 -6.59 18.14 -5.80
CA ILE A 30 -5.97 18.43 -4.51
C ILE A 30 -5.04 19.64 -4.68
N PRO A 31 -5.27 20.76 -3.96
CA PRO A 31 -4.41 21.93 -4.06
C PRO A 31 -2.97 21.61 -3.68
N GLU A 32 -2.00 22.14 -4.43
CA GLU A 32 -0.58 21.92 -4.16
C GLU A 32 -0.17 22.38 -2.76
N GLY A 33 -0.80 23.45 -2.26
CA GLY A 33 -0.59 23.97 -0.90
C GLY A 33 -1.08 23.05 0.22
N ASP A 34 -1.90 22.05 -0.09
CA ASP A 34 -2.37 21.04 0.88
C ASP A 34 -1.50 19.77 0.86
N LEU A 35 -0.56 19.67 -0.08
CA LEU A 35 0.31 18.50 -0.21
C LEU A 35 1.51 18.59 0.74
N PHE A 36 1.73 17.52 1.48
CA PHE A 36 2.91 17.35 2.31
C PHE A 36 4.01 16.68 1.50
N THR A 37 5.15 17.35 1.35
CA THR A 37 6.36 16.74 0.78
C THR A 37 7.53 16.87 1.75
N MET A 38 8.44 15.92 1.70
CA MET A 38 9.68 15.96 2.46
C MET A 38 10.87 15.53 1.60
N LYS A 39 12.08 15.77 2.07
CA LYS A 39 13.30 15.35 1.40
C LYS A 39 14.00 14.26 2.22
N ILE A 40 14.13 13.06 1.68
CA ILE A 40 14.87 11.93 2.27
C ILE A 40 16.00 11.54 1.33
N ASN A 41 17.25 11.59 1.79
CA ASN A 41 18.44 11.18 0.99
C ASN A 41 18.45 11.81 -0.42
N ASP A 42 18.20 13.11 -0.48
CA ASP A 42 18.08 13.90 -1.72
C ASP A 42 16.90 13.60 -2.66
N LYS A 43 16.00 12.71 -2.26
CA LYS A 43 14.74 12.45 -2.97
C LYS A 43 13.58 13.17 -2.31
N GLN A 44 12.70 13.75 -3.13
CA GLN A 44 11.43 14.28 -2.67
C GLN A 44 10.46 13.12 -2.51
N GLU A 45 9.91 12.99 -1.30
CA GLU A 45 8.96 11.94 -0.92
C GLU A 45 7.64 12.61 -0.50
N GLY A 46 6.53 11.90 -0.67
CA GLY A 46 5.19 12.42 -0.40
C GLY A 46 4.56 13.13 -1.60
N GLY A 47 3.72 14.12 -1.34
CA GLY A 47 2.94 14.81 -2.35
C GLY A 47 1.81 13.95 -2.92
N ASN A 48 1.44 14.22 -4.17
CA ASN A 48 0.47 13.41 -4.91
C ASN A 48 1.20 12.21 -5.53
N VAL A 49 0.81 11.01 -5.10
CA VAL A 49 1.45 9.74 -5.49
C VAL A 49 0.50 8.83 -6.28
N ALA A 50 -0.60 9.37 -6.80
CA ALA A 50 -1.60 8.60 -7.53
C ALA A 50 -1.05 7.91 -8.79
N ASN A 51 0.08 8.39 -9.35
CA ASN A 51 0.73 7.76 -10.50
C ASN A 51 1.42 6.43 -10.16
N ASP A 52 1.78 6.24 -8.89
CA ASP A 52 2.39 5.02 -8.37
C ASP A 52 1.37 4.19 -7.58
N ALA A 53 0.07 4.40 -7.85
CA ALA A 53 -1.01 3.78 -7.11
C ALA A 53 -0.97 2.25 -7.24
N HIS A 54 -0.95 1.61 -6.09
CA HIS A 54 -1.05 0.17 -5.91
C HIS A 54 -1.83 -0.09 -4.61
N MET A 55 -2.27 -1.33 -4.42
CA MET A 55 -2.80 -1.78 -3.14
C MET A 55 -1.85 -2.81 -2.55
N THR A 56 -1.32 -2.54 -1.38
CA THR A 56 -0.52 -3.54 -0.66
C THR A 56 -1.43 -4.64 -0.11
N LEU A 57 -1.18 -5.89 -0.48
CA LEU A 57 -1.80 -7.07 0.13
C LEU A 57 -1.05 -7.48 1.40
N PHE A 58 0.28 -7.40 1.37
CA PHE A 58 1.11 -7.82 2.49
C PHE A 58 2.42 -7.04 2.51
N PHE A 59 2.82 -6.55 3.68
CA PHE A 59 4.10 -5.88 3.91
C PHE A 59 4.87 -6.63 4.98
N GLY A 60 6.20 -6.68 4.88
CA GLY A 60 7.04 -7.34 5.88
C GLY A 60 7.48 -8.75 5.52
N ILE A 61 7.46 -9.12 4.24
CA ILE A 61 7.98 -10.41 3.80
C ILE A 61 9.49 -10.46 4.01
N ASN A 62 10.00 -11.58 4.52
CA ASN A 62 11.42 -11.84 4.64
C ASN A 62 11.96 -12.35 3.30
N ASP A 63 12.23 -11.41 2.40
CA ASP A 63 12.65 -11.67 1.03
C ASP A 63 13.93 -12.51 0.95
N SER A 64 14.81 -12.38 1.95
CA SER A 64 16.04 -13.18 2.04
C SER A 64 15.81 -14.66 2.31
N LYS A 65 14.62 -15.04 2.79
CA LYS A 65 14.21 -16.43 3.05
C LYS A 65 13.09 -16.90 2.11
N LEU A 66 12.59 -16.03 1.24
CA LEU A 66 11.44 -16.31 0.40
C LEU A 66 11.86 -17.08 -0.85
N ASN A 67 11.08 -18.10 -1.22
CA ASN A 67 11.11 -18.66 -2.56
C ASN A 67 10.11 -17.90 -3.44
N HIS A 68 10.61 -17.04 -4.33
CA HIS A 68 9.79 -16.21 -5.22
C HIS A 68 8.92 -17.02 -6.19
N GLU A 69 9.37 -18.18 -6.63
CA GLU A 69 8.59 -19.04 -7.52
C GLU A 69 7.39 -19.65 -6.77
N MET A 70 7.62 -20.11 -5.54
CA MET A 70 6.57 -20.69 -4.70
C MET A 70 5.45 -19.68 -4.41
N ILE A 71 5.80 -18.45 -4.01
CA ILE A 71 4.79 -17.41 -3.75
C ILE A 71 4.09 -16.97 -5.04
N SER A 72 4.81 -16.88 -6.16
CA SER A 72 4.20 -16.53 -7.46
C SER A 72 3.19 -17.59 -7.91
N ASN A 73 3.55 -18.86 -7.80
CA ASN A 73 2.66 -19.99 -8.10
C ASN A 73 1.46 -20.04 -7.14
N TYR A 74 1.66 -19.71 -5.87
CA TYR A 74 0.58 -19.61 -4.90
C TYR A 74 -0.41 -18.51 -5.28
N LEU A 75 0.10 -17.30 -5.54
CA LEU A 75 -0.70 -16.13 -5.91
C LEU A 75 -1.48 -16.34 -7.22
N ALA A 76 -0.91 -17.08 -8.17
CA ALA A 76 -1.57 -17.39 -9.44
C ALA A 76 -2.88 -18.20 -9.30
N ASN A 77 -3.12 -18.83 -8.15
CA ASN A 77 -4.36 -19.57 -7.90
C ASN A 77 -5.54 -18.68 -7.49
N PHE A 78 -5.30 -17.41 -7.14
CA PHE A 78 -6.37 -16.50 -6.78
C PHE A 78 -6.92 -15.77 -8.00
N GLN A 79 -8.25 -15.76 -8.12
CA GLN A 79 -8.96 -14.94 -9.09
C GLN A 79 -9.81 -13.90 -8.37
N ILE A 80 -9.43 -12.63 -8.53
CA ILE A 80 -10.18 -11.47 -8.03
C ILE A 80 -10.97 -10.91 -9.21
N SER A 81 -12.25 -11.23 -9.27
CA SER A 81 -13.10 -10.92 -10.43
C SER A 81 -13.47 -9.45 -10.54
N LYS A 82 -13.63 -8.75 -9.41
CA LYS A 82 -13.95 -7.31 -9.38
C LYS A 82 -13.57 -6.71 -8.04
N LEU A 83 -12.88 -5.58 -8.08
CA LEU A 83 -12.67 -4.71 -6.94
C LEU A 83 -13.60 -3.49 -7.05
N GLN A 84 -14.13 -3.05 -5.92
CA GLN A 84 -14.94 -1.84 -5.84
C GLN A 84 -14.22 -0.81 -4.99
N LEU A 85 -14.10 0.42 -5.51
CA LEU A 85 -13.64 1.55 -4.72
C LEU A 85 -14.71 1.90 -3.67
N GLY A 86 -14.28 2.04 -2.42
CA GLY A 86 -15.11 2.42 -1.30
C GLY A 86 -15.00 3.91 -1.00
N SER A 87 -14.91 4.25 0.29
CA SER A 87 -14.81 5.64 0.75
C SER A 87 -13.42 6.23 0.59
N LEU A 88 -13.37 7.54 0.42
CA LEU A 88 -12.18 8.36 0.66
C LEU A 88 -11.97 8.50 2.18
N ASP A 89 -10.74 8.31 2.65
CA ASP A 89 -10.39 8.43 4.07
C ASP A 89 -8.95 8.95 4.24
N ALA A 90 -8.51 9.20 5.46
CA ALA A 90 -7.13 9.59 5.73
C ALA A 90 -6.54 8.95 7.00
N PHE A 91 -5.36 8.34 6.87
CA PHE A 91 -4.60 7.83 8.02
C PHE A 91 -3.70 8.90 8.61
N HIS A 92 -3.59 8.90 9.94
CA HIS A 92 -2.69 9.81 10.64
C HIS A 92 -1.32 9.14 10.82
N THR A 93 -0.27 9.77 10.30
CA THR A 93 1.11 9.31 10.55
C THR A 93 1.70 10.06 11.75
N LYS A 94 2.27 9.35 12.72
CA LYS A 94 2.95 9.98 13.86
C LYS A 94 4.21 10.72 13.42
N GLN A 95 4.90 10.20 12.41
CA GLN A 95 6.00 10.84 11.72
C GLN A 95 5.81 10.60 10.22
N PRO A 96 5.92 11.63 9.37
CA PRO A 96 6.36 13.00 9.64
C PRO A 96 5.30 13.97 10.20
N GLY A 97 4.14 13.49 10.64
CA GLY A 97 3.05 14.36 11.08
C GLY A 97 2.17 14.85 9.92
N CYS A 98 2.03 14.03 8.89
CA CYS A 98 1.10 14.25 7.78
C CYS A 98 -0.10 13.30 7.89
N LYS A 99 -1.15 13.57 7.11
CA LYS A 99 -2.21 12.58 6.85
C LYS A 99 -1.96 11.92 5.50
N ILE A 100 -2.23 10.64 5.37
CA ILE A 100 -2.17 9.92 4.09
C ILE A 100 -3.60 9.80 3.58
N LEU A 101 -3.91 10.50 2.50
CA LEU A 101 -5.18 10.39 1.80
C LEU A 101 -5.24 9.06 1.04
N ILE A 102 -6.29 8.30 1.31
CA ILE A 102 -6.48 6.95 0.77
C ILE A 102 -7.87 6.76 0.18
N ILE A 103 -7.98 5.87 -0.80
CA ILE A 103 -9.26 5.30 -1.22
C ILE A 103 -9.31 3.87 -0.69
N LYS A 104 -10.29 3.57 0.17
CA LYS A 104 -10.50 2.19 0.64
C LYS A 104 -11.01 1.31 -0.50
N ILE A 105 -10.62 0.05 -0.49
CA ILE A 105 -11.21 -0.97 -1.36
C ILE A 105 -12.28 -1.71 -0.56
N ASN A 106 -13.46 -1.87 -1.15
CA ASN A 106 -14.52 -2.67 -0.55
C ASN A 106 -14.22 -4.16 -0.82
N ASP A 107 -13.93 -4.90 0.24
CA ASP A 107 -13.73 -6.36 0.23
C ASP A 107 -14.94 -7.06 0.85
N SER A 108 -16.13 -6.84 0.29
CA SER A 108 -17.38 -7.39 0.83
C SER A 108 -17.38 -8.92 0.93
N ASP A 109 -16.64 -9.58 0.03
CA ASP A 109 -16.56 -11.03 -0.08
C ASP A 109 -15.39 -11.60 0.73
N GLY A 110 -14.61 -10.74 1.42
CA GLY A 110 -13.47 -11.12 2.25
C GLY A 110 -12.29 -11.76 1.51
N LYS A 111 -12.26 -11.69 0.17
CA LYS A 111 -11.24 -12.38 -0.63
C LYS A 111 -9.86 -11.76 -0.44
N LEU A 112 -9.77 -10.43 -0.32
CA LEU A 112 -8.48 -9.77 -0.08
C LEU A 112 -7.96 -10.10 1.31
N ALA A 113 -8.83 -10.11 2.32
CA ALA A 113 -8.48 -10.55 3.67
C ALA A 113 -8.00 -12.01 3.69
N MET A 114 -8.69 -12.91 2.99
CA MET A 114 -8.25 -14.32 2.87
C MET A 114 -6.87 -14.46 2.22
N ILE A 115 -6.57 -13.68 1.17
CA ILE A 115 -5.25 -13.71 0.52
C ILE A 115 -4.19 -13.13 1.47
N HIS A 116 -4.49 -12.04 2.18
CA HIS A 116 -3.61 -11.47 3.19
C HIS A 116 -3.26 -12.48 4.28
N ASP A 117 -4.27 -13.13 4.87
CA ASP A 117 -4.08 -14.11 5.94
C ASP A 117 -3.25 -15.31 5.47
N ALA A 118 -3.50 -15.78 4.24
CA ALA A 118 -2.71 -16.84 3.65
C ALA A 118 -1.23 -16.49 3.47
N LEU A 119 -0.90 -15.21 3.27
CA LEU A 119 0.48 -14.76 3.12
C LEU A 119 1.27 -14.80 4.44
N LEU A 120 0.59 -14.91 5.60
CA LEU A 120 1.24 -15.13 6.90
C LEU A 120 1.99 -16.48 6.97
N GLU A 121 1.63 -17.46 6.13
CA GLU A 121 2.32 -18.76 6.09
C GLU A 121 3.73 -18.68 5.46
N PHE A 122 4.04 -17.59 4.76
CA PHE A 122 5.36 -17.36 4.18
C PHE A 122 6.32 -16.71 5.19
N PRO A 123 7.65 -16.85 5.03
CA PRO A 123 8.62 -16.18 5.89
C PRO A 123 8.39 -14.66 5.93
N HIS A 124 8.03 -14.13 7.09
CA HIS A 124 7.74 -12.71 7.30
C HIS A 124 8.27 -12.22 8.66
N PHE A 125 8.25 -10.91 8.87
CA PHE A 125 8.57 -10.29 10.17
C PHE A 125 7.26 -9.93 10.89
N SER A 126 7.09 -10.48 12.09
CA SER A 126 5.86 -10.31 12.89
C SER A 126 5.62 -8.86 13.31
N GLU A 127 6.67 -8.05 13.46
CA GLU A 127 6.58 -6.62 13.82
C GLU A 127 5.79 -5.77 12.81
N TYR A 128 5.56 -6.27 11.59
CA TYR A 128 4.75 -5.59 10.58
C TYR A 128 3.29 -6.08 10.55
N GLN A 129 2.92 -7.08 11.35
CA GLN A 129 1.58 -7.70 11.34
C GLN A 129 0.68 -7.28 12.50
N ASP A 130 1.12 -6.31 13.32
CA ASP A 130 0.37 -5.87 14.51
C ASP A 130 -0.89 -5.05 14.17
N ASN A 131 -1.04 -4.61 12.92
CA ASN A 131 -2.18 -3.79 12.48
C ASN A 131 -3.20 -4.63 11.71
N VAL A 132 -4.48 -4.33 11.90
CA VAL A 132 -5.56 -4.91 11.10
C VAL A 132 -5.36 -4.56 9.63
N PHE A 133 -5.44 -5.57 8.77
CA PHE A 133 -5.40 -5.37 7.32
C PHE A 133 -6.59 -4.52 6.87
N VAL A 134 -6.30 -3.40 6.22
CA VAL A 134 -7.29 -2.52 5.60
C VAL A 134 -6.88 -2.34 4.14
N PRO A 135 -7.61 -2.90 3.17
CA PRO A 135 -7.25 -2.77 1.77
C PRO A 135 -7.53 -1.34 1.28
N HIS A 136 -6.50 -0.67 0.77
CA HIS A 136 -6.59 0.72 0.34
C HIS A 136 -5.54 1.07 -0.72
N ILE A 137 -5.79 2.17 -1.43
CA ILE A 137 -4.85 2.80 -2.37
C ILE A 137 -4.42 4.13 -1.76
N THR A 138 -3.12 4.38 -1.70
CA THR A 138 -2.59 5.69 -1.31
C THR A 138 -2.65 6.65 -2.49
N ILE A 139 -3.20 7.85 -2.26
CA ILE A 139 -3.37 8.88 -3.28
C ILE A 139 -2.38 10.02 -3.05
N ALA A 140 -2.32 10.53 -1.83
CA ALA A 140 -1.51 11.70 -1.53
C ALA A 140 -1.12 11.76 -0.06
N TYR A 141 0.00 12.41 0.21
CA TYR A 141 0.40 12.85 1.54
C TYR A 141 -0.06 14.30 1.67
N VAL A 142 -0.88 14.59 2.68
CA VAL A 142 -1.48 15.92 2.88
C VAL A 142 -1.07 16.51 4.22
N ILE A 143 -1.00 17.83 4.27
CA ILE A 143 -0.67 18.58 5.48
C ILE A 143 -1.73 18.29 6.55
N LYS A 144 -1.27 18.09 7.78
CA LYS A 144 -2.16 17.95 8.92
C LYS A 144 -2.74 19.32 9.25
N ASN A 145 -3.95 19.59 8.76
CA ASN A 145 -4.78 20.66 9.30
C ASN A 145 -5.46 20.13 10.56
N ASP A 146 -5.16 20.77 11.70
CA ASP A 146 -5.81 20.55 12.99
C ASP A 146 -7.24 21.12 12.99
#